data_AF-A0A2T1DU74-F1
#
_entry.id   AF-A0A2T1DU74-F1
#
_cell.length_a   1.000
_cell.length_b   1.000
_cell.length_c   1.000
_cell.angle_alpha   90.00
_cell.angle_beta   90.00
_cell.angle_gamma   90.00
#
_symmetry.space_group_name_H-M   'P 1'
#
loop_
_entity.id
_entity.type
_entity.pdbx_description
1 polymer ?
#
loop_
_entity_poly.entity_id
_entity_poly.type
_entity_poly.pdbx_seq_one_letter_code
_entity_poly.pdbx_strand_id
1 'polypeptide(L)' 'MARKKKTELRLYVMPNLDRLLKTLSGLSDQTVSSIVEDTLRDGLPQRYKGLMETHNLGKLLEDEDEA' A
#
# COMPACT_ATOMS: atom_id res chain seq x y z
N MET A 1 -2.54 -21.38 -15.52
CA MET A 1 -2.61 -19.94 -15.21
C MET A 1 -1.81 -19.70 -13.95
N ALA A 2 -0.65 -19.06 -14.04
CA ALA A 2 0.16 -18.75 -12.87
C ALA A 2 -0.46 -17.56 -12.13
N ARG A 3 -0.86 -17.73 -10.86
CA ARG A 3 -1.25 -16.61 -9.98
C ARG A 3 -0.04 -15.68 -9.88
N LYS A 4 -0.11 -14.48 -10.50
CA LYS A 4 0.91 -13.44 -10.35
C LYS A 4 1.08 -13.13 -8.86
N LYS A 5 2.32 -13.16 -8.37
CA LYS A 5 2.65 -12.95 -6.96
C LYS A 5 2.52 -11.46 -6.64
N LYS A 6 1.64 -11.08 -5.70
CA LYS A 6 1.46 -9.69 -5.27
C LYS A 6 2.80 -9.18 -4.72
N THR A 7 3.30 -8.05 -5.23
CA THR A 7 4.57 -7.46 -4.78
C THR A 7 4.41 -6.98 -3.34
N GLU A 8 5.32 -7.38 -2.46
CA GLU A 8 5.28 -7.04 -1.04
C GLU A 8 6.26 -5.90 -0.73
N LEU A 9 5.78 -4.85 -0.07
CA LEU A 9 6.57 -3.72 0.40
C LEU A 9 6.79 -3.82 1.91
N ARG A 10 8.05 -3.71 2.36
CA ARG A 10 8.36 -3.61 3.80
C ARG A 10 8.42 -2.16 4.21
N LEU A 11 7.55 -1.77 5.15
CA LEU A 11 7.48 -0.42 5.68
C LEU A 11 8.04 -0.37 7.10
N TYR A 12 8.86 0.63 7.36
CA TYR A 12 9.25 0.99 8.72
C TYR A 12 8.34 2.12 9.20
N VAL A 13 7.57 1.85 10.25
CA VAL A 13 6.64 2.80 10.86
C VAL A 13 7.01 3.05 12.31
N MET A 14 6.68 4.25 12.80
CA MET A 14 6.94 4.61 14.19
C MET A 14 6.07 3.75 15.15
N PRO A 15 6.56 3.43 16.37
CA PRO A 15 5.85 2.52 17.28
C PRO A 15 4.45 2.97 17.69
N ASN A 16 4.23 4.29 17.79
CA ASN A 16 2.92 4.87 18.09
C ASN A 16 1.94 4.67 16.93
N LEU A 17 2.40 4.82 15.68
CA LEU A 17 1.59 4.59 14.49
C LEU A 17 1.25 3.09 14.32
N ASP A 18 2.19 2.19 14.60
CA ASP A 18 1.93 0.74 14.59
C ASP A 18 0.82 0.33 15.57
N ARG A 19 0.84 0.88 16.79
CA ARG A 19 -0.22 0.62 17.78
C ARG A 19 -1.58 1.12 17.29
N LEU A 20 -1.63 2.33 16.74
CA LEU A 20 -2.85 2.92 16.20
C LEU A 20 -3.43 2.05 15.06
N LEU A 21 -2.59 1.64 14.10
CA LEU A 21 -3.00 0.81 12.98
C LEU A 21 -3.56 -0.55 13.44
N LYS A 22 -2.94 -1.16 14.45
CA LYS A 22 -3.44 -2.42 15.04
C LYS A 22 -4.78 -2.24 15.75
N THR A 23 -4.96 -1.13 16.48
CA THR A 23 -6.26 -0.83 17.11
C THR A 23 -7.34 -0.60 16.06
N LEU A 24 -7.06 0.16 14.99
CA LEU A 24 -7.98 0.39 13.89
C LEU A 24 -8.34 -0.92 13.18
N SER A 25 -7.35 -1.76 12.89
CA SER A 25 -7.54 -3.09 12.30
C SER A 25 -8.48 -3.96 13.14
N GLY A 26 -8.36 -3.93 14.47
CA GLY A 26 -9.26 -4.67 15.35
C GLY A 26 -10.69 -4.08 15.45
N LEU A 27 -10.90 -2.83 15.07
CA LEU A 27 -12.21 -2.17 15.07
C LEU A 27 -12.94 -2.28 13.73
N SER A 28 -12.21 -2.32 12.62
CA SER A 28 -12.77 -2.31 11.27
C SER A 28 -12.86 -3.70 10.60
N ASP A 29 -12.43 -4.77 11.28
CA ASP A 29 -12.24 -6.11 10.70
C ASP A 29 -11.34 -6.15 9.45
N GLN A 30 -10.61 -5.06 9.17
CA GLN A 30 -9.65 -4.97 8.08
C GLN A 30 -8.25 -5.30 8.56
N THR A 31 -7.39 -5.75 7.65
CA THR A 31 -5.97 -5.94 7.96
C THR A 31 -5.22 -4.61 7.96
N VAL A 32 -4.16 -4.51 8.75
CA VAL A 32 -3.25 -3.36 8.73
C VAL A 32 -2.73 -3.07 7.32
N SER A 33 -2.47 -4.11 6.51
CA SER A 33 -2.03 -3.94 5.13
C SER A 33 -3.08 -3.26 4.25
N SER A 34 -4.37 -3.62 4.40
CA SER A 34 -5.47 -3.01 3.64
C SER A 34 -5.60 -1.53 3.99
N ILE A 35 -5.60 -1.21 5.28
CA ILE A 35 -5.71 0.18 5.76
C ILE A 35 -4.57 1.04 5.20
N VAL A 36 -3.35 0.51 5.22
CA VAL A 36 -2.17 1.22 4.69
C VAL A 36 -2.23 1.32 3.16
N GLU A 37 -2.67 0.28 2.45
CA GLU A 37 -2.85 0.27 1.00
C GLU A 37 -3.86 1.34 0.56
N ASP A 38 -5.03 1.39 1.20
CA ASP A 38 -6.08 2.38 0.94
C ASP A 38 -5.58 3.81 1.23
N THR A 39 -4.91 4.00 2.38
CA THR A 39 -4.37 5.31 2.75
C THR A 39 -3.27 5.76 1.79
N LEU A 40 -2.44 4.85 1.28
CA LEU A 40 -1.43 5.19 0.29
C LEU A 40 -2.05 5.50 -1.07
N ARG A 41 -3.09 4.76 -1.47
CA ARG A 41 -3.83 4.99 -2.72
C ARG A 41 -4.52 6.36 -2.71
N ASP A 42 -5.18 6.71 -1.63
CA ASP A 42 -5.91 7.98 -1.48
C ASP A 42 -4.98 9.15 -1.14
N GLY A 43 -3.90 8.87 -0.42
CA GLY A 43 -3.07 9.86 0.25
C GLY A 43 -1.75 10.17 -0.41
N LEU A 44 -1.31 9.45 -1.45
CA LEU A 44 -0.05 9.77 -2.15
C LEU A 44 -0.19 11.10 -2.91
N PRO A 45 0.43 12.20 -2.44
CA PRO A 45 0.35 13.46 -3.15
C PRO A 45 1.13 13.32 -4.47
N GLN A 46 0.60 13.89 -5.56
CA GLN A 46 1.12 13.80 -6.94
C GLN A 46 2.65 14.00 -7.07
N ARG A 47 3.29 14.70 -6.15
CA ARG A 47 4.75 14.84 -5.99
C ARG A 47 5.54 13.54 -5.86
N TYR A 48 4.94 12.44 -5.38
CA TYR A 48 5.61 11.12 -5.32
C TYR A 48 5.31 10.23 -6.53
N LYS A 49 4.45 10.68 -7.46
CA LYS A 49 4.14 9.94 -8.70
C LYS A 49 5.39 9.76 -9.56
N GLY A 50 6.23 10.80 -9.67
CA GLY A 50 7.54 10.70 -10.35
C GLY A 50 8.58 9.85 -9.61
N LEU A 51 8.49 9.74 -8.28
CA LEU A 51 9.31 8.80 -7.50
C LEU A 51 8.86 7.35 -7.76
N MET A 52 7.55 7.14 -7.95
CA MET A 52 7.00 5.84 -8.32
C MET A 52 7.39 5.39 -9.74
N GLU A 53 7.42 6.31 -10.70
CA GLU A 53 7.89 6.05 -12.07
C GLU A 53 9.39 5.73 -12.11
N THR A 54 10.21 6.44 -11.33
CA THR A 54 11.67 6.27 -11.33
C THR A 54 12.17 5.07 -10.51
N HIS A 55 11.37 4.51 -9.60
CA HIS A 55 11.73 3.35 -8.77
C HIS A 55 10.96 2.06 -9.11
N ASN A 56 10.50 1.90 -10.36
CA ASN A 56 9.75 0.71 -10.81
C ASN A 56 8.44 0.43 -10.04
N LEU A 57 7.91 1.41 -9.30
CA LEU A 57 6.60 1.30 -8.65
C LEU A 57 5.46 1.54 -9.66
N GLY A 58 5.74 2.10 -10.85
CA GLY A 58 4.79 2.19 -11.96
C GLY A 58 4.21 0.83 -12.39
N LYS A 59 4.98 -0.26 -12.24
CA LYS A 59 4.51 -1.63 -12.51
C LYS A 59 3.44 -2.13 -11.53
N LEU A 60 3.22 -1.45 -10.40
CA LEU A 60 2.16 -1.80 -9.44
C LEU A 60 0.78 -1.29 -9.88
N LEU A 61 0.73 -0.26 -10.74
CA LEU A 61 -0.52 0.36 -11.17
C LEU A 61 -1.00 -0.17 -12.53
N GLU A 62 -0.08 -0.63 -13.40
CA GLU A 62 -0.42 -1.23 -14.70
C GLU A 62 -1.14 -2.60 -14.55
N ASP A 63 -0.96 -3.33 -13.45
CA ASP A 63 -1.65 -4.60 -13.20
C ASP A 63 -3.13 -4.41 -12.76
N GLU A 64 -3.62 -3.19 -12.54
CA GLU A 64 -5.03 -2.90 -12.20
C GLU A 64 -5.90 -2.43 -13.38
N ASP A 65 -5.31 -1.94 -14.47
CA ASP A 65 -6.08 -1.43 -15.62
C ASP A 65 -6.29 -2.48 -16.74
N GLU A 66 -5.75 -3.70 -16.60
CA GLU A 66 -5.82 -4.77 -17.63
C GLU A 66 -6.66 -6.02 -17.22
N ALA A 67 -7.59 -5.87 -16.27
CA ALA A 67 -8.52 -6.93 -15.82
C ALA A 67 -10.01 -6.58 -15.99
#